data_AF-A0A6P0LKK8-F1
#
_entry.id   AF-A0A6P0LKK8-F1
#
_cell.length_a   1.000
_cell.length_b   1.000
_cell.length_c   1.000
_cell.angle_alpha   90.00
_cell.angle_beta   90.00
_cell.angle_gamma   90.00
#
_symmetry.space_group_name_H-M   'P 1'
#
loop_
_entity.id
_entity.type
_entity.pdbx_description
1 polymer ?
#
loop_
_entity_poly.entity_id
_entity_poly.type
_entity_poly.pdbx_seq_one_letter_code
_entity_poly.pdbx_strand_id
1 'polypeptide(L)'
;KGADGSSKLQLRPGNPQIEALKLKILEILQREGKDLVALNTMLYADNLNEQVVQRKLEIRDLAANELIWKAVIAKAVAIALNPVTVVDILSGAVIDVVLILGLSKLYGIQMTETGAVKLLQKIALGMGGISASELLANLGLSSLKTLLGISAPATGGASLAPYMSVALTQAAVGGTSSYGIGQVTKAYLANGATWGPDGPKAVIHQILASIDEKSILNRIKDELQEKVKNG
;
A
#
# COMPACT_ATOMS: atom_id res chain seq x y z
N LYS A 1 41.85 -51.13 44.98
CA LYS A 1 42.92 -51.94 44.37
C LYS A 1 42.38 -53.34 44.18
N GLY A 2 42.20 -53.80 42.93
CA GLY A 2 41.98 -55.21 42.65
C GLY A 2 43.27 -56.00 42.93
N ALA A 3 43.14 -57.29 43.19
CA ALA A 3 44.27 -58.18 43.52
C ALA A 3 45.31 -58.35 42.37
N ASP A 4 45.05 -57.74 41.22
CA ASP A 4 45.77 -57.76 39.95
C ASP A 4 46.59 -56.48 39.66
N GLY A 5 46.58 -55.49 40.57
CA GLY A 5 47.39 -54.27 40.43
C GLY A 5 46.87 -53.25 39.40
N SER A 6 45.75 -53.52 38.72
CA SER A 6 45.13 -52.57 37.81
C SER A 6 44.42 -51.43 38.57
N SER A 7 44.70 -50.17 38.16
CA SER A 7 44.05 -48.98 38.72
C SER A 7 43.15 -48.35 37.66
N LYS A 8 41.83 -48.38 37.89
CA LYS A 8 40.83 -47.78 37.01
C LYS A 8 40.49 -46.38 37.53
N LEU A 9 40.83 -45.34 36.75
CA LEU A 9 40.44 -43.97 37.01
C LEU A 9 38.90 -43.85 36.91
N GLN A 10 38.25 -43.56 38.03
CA GLN A 10 36.85 -43.11 38.03
C GLN A 10 36.83 -41.60 38.24
N LEU A 11 36.45 -40.86 37.20
CA LEU A 11 36.08 -39.46 37.35
C LEU A 11 34.67 -39.39 37.94
N ARG A 12 34.52 -38.71 39.08
CA ARG A 12 33.23 -38.37 39.66
C ARG A 12 33.03 -36.85 39.52
N PRO A 13 31.88 -36.38 39.03
CA PRO A 13 31.56 -34.97 39.08
C PRO A 13 31.61 -34.47 40.53
N GLY A 14 32.36 -33.41 40.78
CA GLY A 14 32.35 -32.72 42.08
C GLY A 14 31.04 -31.97 42.29
N ASN A 15 30.71 -31.64 43.55
CA ASN A 15 29.51 -30.87 43.84
C ASN A 15 29.58 -29.49 43.15
N PRO A 16 28.50 -29.03 42.51
CA PRO A 16 28.47 -27.74 41.83
C PRO A 16 28.65 -26.60 42.84
N GLN A 17 29.50 -25.62 42.51
CA GLN A 17 29.80 -24.47 43.37
C GLN A 17 28.72 -23.39 43.22
N ILE A 18 27.59 -23.58 43.90
CA ILE A 18 26.42 -22.69 43.78
C ILE A 18 26.57 -21.43 44.64
N GLU A 19 27.24 -21.51 45.79
CA GLU A 19 27.31 -20.38 46.73
C GLU A 19 28.20 -19.22 46.27
N ALA A 20 29.35 -19.52 45.66
CA ALA A 20 30.21 -18.48 45.09
C ALA A 20 29.49 -17.72 43.95
N LEU A 21 28.69 -18.43 43.15
CA LEU A 21 27.91 -17.83 42.07
C LEU A 21 26.81 -16.92 42.61
N LYS A 22 26.07 -17.36 43.64
CA LYS A 22 25.03 -16.55 44.29
C LYS A 22 25.60 -15.24 44.86
N LEU A 23 26.74 -15.30 45.55
CA LEU A 23 27.40 -14.12 46.10
C LEU A 23 27.80 -13.14 44.99
N LYS A 24 28.35 -13.66 43.89
CA LYS A 24 28.72 -12.83 42.73
C LYS A 24 27.51 -12.17 42.08
N ILE A 25 26.39 -12.87 41.95
CA ILE A 25 25.14 -12.33 41.43
C ILE A 25 24.60 -11.21 42.35
N LEU A 26 24.63 -11.41 43.67
CA LEU A 26 24.19 -10.40 44.65
C LEU A 26 25.07 -9.14 44.61
N GLU A 27 26.38 -9.32 44.51
CA GLU A 27 27.35 -8.22 44.37
C GLU A 27 27.05 -7.38 43.12
N ILE A 28 26.83 -8.04 41.97
CA ILE A 28 26.51 -7.37 40.71
C ILE A 28 25.14 -6.68 40.79
N LEU A 29 24.12 -7.34 41.34
CA LEU A 29 22.79 -6.75 41.52
C LEU A 29 22.81 -5.53 42.44
N GLN A 30 23.63 -5.55 43.49
CA GLN A 30 23.74 -4.42 44.41
C GLN A 30 24.45 -3.22 43.77
N ARG A 31 25.42 -3.49 42.87
CA ARG A 31 26.17 -2.45 42.16
C ARG A 31 25.41 -1.87 40.95
N GLU A 32 24.76 -2.73 40.16
CA GLU A 32 24.25 -2.41 38.82
C GLU A 32 22.75 -2.71 38.65
N GLY A 33 22.05 -3.16 39.69
CA GLY A 33 20.66 -3.61 39.59
C GLY A 33 19.69 -2.56 39.04
N LYS A 34 19.90 -1.27 39.32
CA LYS A 34 19.07 -0.19 38.76
C LYS A 34 19.26 -0.03 37.26
N ASP A 35 20.49 -0.13 36.77
CA ASP A 35 20.82 -0.04 35.35
C ASP A 35 20.29 -1.27 34.59
N LEU A 36 20.36 -2.45 35.20
CA LEU A 36 19.77 -3.68 34.66
C LEU A 36 18.24 -3.58 34.54
N VAL A 37 17.55 -3.04 35.55
CA VAL A 37 16.11 -2.81 35.49
C VAL A 37 15.75 -1.78 34.43
N ALA A 38 16.51 -0.68 34.33
CA ALA A 38 16.30 0.34 33.30
C ALA A 38 16.48 -0.24 31.90
N LEU A 39 17.55 -1.00 31.67
CA LEU A 39 17.82 -1.65 30.39
C LEU A 39 16.73 -2.66 30.00
N ASN A 40 16.31 -3.50 30.94
CA ASN A 40 15.25 -4.49 30.70
C ASN A 40 13.90 -3.80 30.43
N THR A 41 13.63 -2.69 31.13
CA THR A 41 12.43 -1.87 30.89
C THR A 41 12.49 -1.18 29.53
N MET A 42 13.63 -0.65 29.11
CA MET A 42 13.82 -0.04 27.78
C MET A 42 13.63 -1.08 26.68
N LEU A 43 14.27 -2.25 26.77
CA LEU A 43 14.09 -3.36 25.82
C LEU A 43 12.63 -3.83 25.75
N TYR A 44 11.94 -3.91 26.89
CA TYR A 44 10.53 -4.27 26.94
C TYR A 44 9.64 -3.18 26.33
N ALA A 45 9.90 -1.90 26.62
CA ALA A 45 9.19 -0.77 26.06
C ALA A 45 9.38 -0.66 24.54
N ASP A 46 10.59 -0.91 24.04
CA ASP A 46 10.89 -0.95 22.60
C ASP A 46 10.10 -2.07 21.92
N ASN A 47 10.11 -3.28 22.47
CA ASN A 47 9.36 -4.41 21.92
C ASN A 47 7.84 -4.17 21.93
N LEU A 48 7.29 -3.62 23.02
CA LEU A 48 5.88 -3.24 23.09
C LEU A 48 5.54 -2.13 22.08
N ASN A 49 6.42 -1.14 21.92
CA ASN A 49 6.25 -0.07 20.94
C ASN A 49 6.22 -0.63 19.51
N GLU A 50 7.13 -1.54 19.16
CA GLU A 50 7.13 -2.23 17.88
C GLU A 50 5.81 -2.99 17.63
N GLN A 51 5.31 -3.75 18.60
CA GLN A 51 4.04 -4.48 18.47
C GLN A 51 2.84 -3.53 18.30
N VAL A 52 2.79 -2.42 19.03
CA VAL A 52 1.73 -1.41 18.91
C VAL A 52 1.80 -0.69 17.57
N VAL A 53 3.00 -0.38 17.07
CA VAL A 53 3.21 0.20 15.74
C VAL A 53 2.74 -0.77 14.66
N GLN A 54 3.13 -2.05 14.72
CA GLN A 54 2.70 -3.08 13.77
C GLN A 54 1.19 -3.25 13.77
N ARG A 55 0.55 -3.36 14.94
CA ARG A 55 -0.91 -3.46 15.03
C ARG A 55 -1.63 -2.21 14.52
N LYS A 56 -1.07 -1.01 14.74
CA LYS A 56 -1.60 0.23 14.16
C LYS A 56 -1.45 0.23 12.63
N LEU A 57 -0.38 -0.35 12.09
CA LEU A 57 -0.18 -0.48 10.64
C LEU A 57 -1.14 -1.51 10.03
N GLU A 58 -1.38 -2.64 10.68
CA GLU A 58 -2.35 -3.67 10.24
C GLU A 58 -3.79 -3.13 10.17
N ILE A 59 -4.24 -2.43 11.22
CA ILE A 59 -5.58 -1.82 11.25
C ILE A 59 -5.70 -0.74 10.17
N ARG A 60 -4.62 0.02 9.95
CA ARG A 60 -4.57 1.04 8.90
C ARG A 60 -4.53 0.44 7.51
N ASP A 61 -3.96 -0.74 7.33
CA ASP A 61 -3.92 -1.42 6.03
C ASP A 61 -5.31 -1.81 5.55
N LEU A 62 -6.14 -2.38 6.44
CA LEU A 62 -7.54 -2.73 6.11
C LEU A 62 -8.35 -1.49 5.73
N ALA A 63 -8.28 -0.43 6.53
CA ALA A 63 -8.97 0.83 6.26
C ALA A 63 -8.46 1.50 4.97
N ALA A 64 -7.16 1.39 4.68
CA ALA A 64 -6.57 1.91 3.45
C ALA A 64 -7.08 1.13 2.24
N ASN A 65 -7.11 -0.20 2.31
CA ASN A 65 -7.62 -1.05 1.22
C ASN A 65 -9.10 -0.80 0.96
N GLU A 66 -9.91 -0.59 2.00
CA GLU A 66 -11.32 -0.21 1.85
C GLU A 66 -11.49 1.15 1.17
N LEU A 67 -10.72 2.15 1.59
CA LEU A 67 -10.73 3.49 0.99
C LEU A 67 -10.29 3.44 -0.49
N ILE A 68 -9.24 2.67 -0.80
CA ILE A 68 -8.77 2.44 -2.17
C ILE A 68 -9.89 1.81 -2.99
N TRP A 69 -10.54 0.75 -2.49
CA TRP A 69 -11.60 0.08 -3.24
C TRP A 69 -12.79 1.00 -3.53
N LYS A 70 -13.21 1.81 -2.56
CA LYS A 70 -14.28 2.81 -2.75
C LYS A 70 -13.92 3.82 -3.85
N ALA A 71 -12.68 4.33 -3.84
CA ALA A 71 -12.22 5.27 -4.86
C ALA A 71 -12.13 4.63 -6.26
N VAL A 72 -11.65 3.39 -6.35
CA VAL A 72 -11.59 2.59 -7.58
C VAL A 72 -12.97 2.45 -8.21
N ILE A 73 -13.96 2.02 -7.42
CA ILE A 73 -15.32 1.83 -7.89
C ILE A 73 -15.99 3.17 -8.23
N ALA A 74 -15.77 4.22 -7.43
CA ALA A 74 -16.27 5.56 -7.74
C ALA A 74 -15.72 6.07 -9.09
N LYS A 75 -14.41 5.89 -9.33
CA LYS A 75 -13.77 6.25 -10.60
C LYS A 75 -14.29 5.43 -11.76
N ALA A 76 -14.41 4.12 -11.59
CA ALA A 76 -14.91 3.23 -12.61
C ALA A 76 -16.37 3.55 -12.99
N VAL A 77 -17.24 3.80 -12.00
CA VAL A 77 -18.63 4.23 -12.23
C VAL A 77 -18.67 5.59 -12.93
N ALA A 78 -17.85 6.56 -12.51
CA ALA A 78 -17.78 7.86 -13.17
C ALA A 78 -17.40 7.75 -14.66
N ILE A 79 -16.46 6.86 -15.01
CA ILE A 79 -16.07 6.58 -16.40
C ILE A 79 -17.20 5.88 -17.16
N ALA A 80 -17.88 4.91 -16.53
CA ALA A 80 -18.95 4.14 -17.17
C ALA A 80 -20.21 4.96 -17.47
N LEU A 81 -20.61 5.84 -16.55
CA LEU A 81 -21.83 6.64 -16.66
C LEU A 81 -21.71 7.85 -17.59
N ASN A 82 -20.49 8.23 -17.98
CA ASN A 82 -20.29 9.38 -18.86
C ASN A 82 -19.20 9.17 -19.94
N PRO A 83 -19.52 8.48 -21.05
CA PRO A 83 -18.52 8.21 -22.07
C PRO A 83 -18.38 9.31 -23.14
N VAL A 84 -19.22 10.36 -23.13
CA VAL A 84 -19.17 11.50 -24.08
C VAL A 84 -18.53 12.75 -23.48
N THR A 85 -18.50 12.91 -22.16
CA THR A 85 -18.04 14.14 -21.50
C THR A 85 -16.96 13.88 -20.45
N VAL A 86 -15.75 13.58 -20.93
CA VAL A 86 -14.53 14.05 -20.26
C VAL A 86 -14.49 15.57 -20.44
N VAL A 87 -15.36 16.30 -19.74
CA VAL A 87 -15.31 17.76 -19.61
C VAL A 87 -14.23 18.06 -18.58
N ASP A 88 -13.00 18.12 -19.07
CA ASP A 88 -11.76 18.31 -18.32
C ASP A 88 -11.25 17.09 -17.55
N ILE A 89 -10.08 16.64 -17.99
CA ILE A 89 -9.17 15.63 -17.43
C ILE A 89 -8.96 15.76 -15.90
N LEU A 90 -9.33 16.91 -15.34
CA LEU A 90 -9.40 17.20 -13.92
C LEU A 90 -10.26 16.20 -13.13
N SER A 91 -11.42 15.75 -13.64
CA SER A 91 -12.33 14.90 -12.84
C SER A 91 -11.76 13.51 -12.49
N GLY A 92 -11.06 12.87 -13.42
CA GLY A 92 -10.42 11.57 -13.18
C GLY A 92 -9.21 11.64 -12.25
N ALA A 93 -8.46 12.75 -12.29
CA ALA A 93 -7.36 13.02 -11.38
C ALA A 93 -7.84 13.47 -9.99
N VAL A 94 -8.99 14.15 -9.89
CA VAL A 94 -9.58 14.59 -8.62
C VAL A 94 -9.89 13.39 -7.73
N ILE A 95 -10.47 12.30 -8.26
CA ILE A 95 -10.75 11.11 -7.45
C ILE A 95 -9.45 10.51 -6.88
N ASP A 96 -8.39 10.43 -7.70
CA ASP A 96 -7.09 9.92 -7.23
C ASP A 96 -6.43 10.88 -6.23
N VAL A 97 -6.55 12.21 -6.42
CA VAL A 97 -6.06 13.22 -5.46
C VAL A 97 -6.81 13.12 -4.13
N VAL A 98 -8.13 12.97 -4.16
CA VAL A 98 -8.95 12.77 -2.96
C VAL A 98 -8.59 11.46 -2.25
N LEU A 99 -8.35 10.39 -3.00
CA LEU A 99 -7.83 9.12 -2.46
C LEU A 99 -6.50 9.34 -1.76
N ILE A 100 -5.55 10.04 -2.40
CA ILE A 100 -4.23 10.34 -1.84
C ILE A 100 -4.35 11.16 -0.54
N LEU A 101 -5.19 12.18 -0.53
CA LEU A 101 -5.44 13.00 0.67
C LEU A 101 -6.10 12.18 1.79
N GLY A 102 -7.06 11.32 1.44
CA GLY A 102 -7.73 10.41 2.35
C GLY A 102 -6.77 9.42 2.98
N LEU A 103 -5.89 8.81 2.18
CA LEU A 103 -4.81 7.95 2.67
C LEU A 103 -3.83 8.73 3.54
N SER A 104 -3.45 9.96 3.17
CA SER A 104 -2.56 10.79 3.99
C SER A 104 -3.12 11.03 5.39
N LYS A 105 -4.40 11.41 5.46
CA LYS A 105 -5.13 11.57 6.74
C LYS A 105 -5.17 10.25 7.50
N LEU A 106 -5.44 9.15 6.80
CA LEU A 106 -5.44 7.82 7.40
C LEU A 106 -4.08 7.51 8.02
N TYR A 107 -2.96 7.76 7.34
CA TYR A 107 -1.60 7.52 7.85
C TYR A 107 -1.07 8.62 8.80
N GLY A 108 -1.86 9.66 9.10
CA GLY A 108 -1.44 10.75 10.01
C GLY A 108 -0.39 11.69 9.42
N ILE A 109 -0.23 11.71 8.10
CA ILE A 109 0.70 12.57 7.38
C ILE A 109 -0.07 13.79 6.88
N GLN A 110 0.38 14.99 7.21
CA GLN A 110 -0.23 16.21 6.68
C GLN A 110 0.17 16.40 5.22
N MET A 111 -0.81 16.40 4.33
CA MET A 111 -0.60 16.62 2.89
C MET A 111 -1.56 17.67 2.37
N THR A 112 -1.03 18.62 1.61
CA THR A 112 -1.79 19.61 0.86
C THR A 112 -2.26 19.04 -0.47
N GLU A 113 -3.24 19.67 -1.10
CA GLU A 113 -3.71 19.30 -2.45
C GLU A 113 -2.56 19.33 -3.47
N THR A 114 -1.71 20.36 -3.42
CA THR A 114 -0.52 20.45 -4.27
C THR A 114 0.46 19.31 -4.01
N GLY A 115 0.62 18.88 -2.76
CA GLY A 115 1.42 17.72 -2.40
C GLY A 115 0.87 16.42 -2.99
N ALA A 116 -0.45 16.23 -2.90
CA ALA A 116 -1.14 15.08 -3.48
C ALA A 116 -1.02 15.03 -5.01
N VAL A 117 -1.16 16.17 -5.69
CA VAL A 117 -0.95 16.27 -7.15
C VAL A 117 0.49 15.93 -7.53
N LYS A 118 1.49 16.44 -6.80
CA LYS A 118 2.90 16.11 -7.06
C LYS A 118 3.19 14.62 -6.84
N LEU A 119 2.60 14.02 -5.81
CA LEU A 119 2.72 12.59 -5.57
C LEU A 119 2.09 11.79 -6.71
N LEU A 120 0.86 12.13 -7.11
CA LEU A 120 0.17 11.51 -8.24
C LEU A 120 1.00 11.58 -9.52
N GLN A 121 1.58 12.74 -9.83
CA GLN A 121 2.48 12.91 -10.98
C GLN A 121 3.70 11.98 -10.90
N LYS A 122 4.36 11.91 -9.74
CA LYS A 122 5.51 11.00 -9.54
C LYS A 122 5.12 9.53 -9.74
N ILE A 123 3.96 9.14 -9.23
CA ILE A 123 3.44 7.77 -9.38
C ILE A 123 3.15 7.48 -10.85
N ALA A 124 2.37 8.34 -11.51
CA ALA A 124 2.00 8.20 -12.92
C ALA A 124 3.24 8.09 -13.84
N LEU A 125 4.28 8.87 -13.57
CA LEU A 125 5.56 8.81 -14.26
C LEU A 125 6.28 7.47 -14.04
N GLY A 126 6.28 6.98 -12.80
CA GLY A 126 6.91 5.71 -12.45
C GLY A 126 6.16 4.47 -12.95
N MET A 127 4.86 4.58 -13.21
CA MET A 127 4.03 3.52 -13.82
C MET A 127 4.34 3.32 -15.31
N GLY A 128 5.10 4.22 -15.95
CA GLY A 128 5.50 4.09 -17.35
C GLY A 128 4.43 4.49 -18.37
N GLY A 129 3.34 5.12 -17.92
CA GLY A 129 2.19 5.43 -18.79
C GLY A 129 2.17 6.84 -19.40
N ILE A 130 2.86 7.82 -18.79
CA ILE A 130 2.82 9.24 -19.23
C ILE A 130 4.14 9.91 -18.80
N SER A 131 4.90 10.49 -19.73
CA SER A 131 6.06 11.33 -19.41
C SER A 131 5.64 12.68 -18.79
N ALA A 132 6.52 13.37 -18.05
CA ALA A 132 6.13 14.58 -17.32
C ALA A 132 5.64 15.67 -18.29
N SER A 133 6.24 15.68 -19.48
CA SER A 133 5.88 16.54 -20.61
C SER A 133 4.53 16.18 -21.20
N GLU A 134 4.18 14.89 -21.32
CA GLU A 134 2.86 14.45 -21.77
C GLU A 134 1.77 14.73 -20.72
N LEU A 135 2.08 14.69 -19.43
CA LEU A 135 1.12 15.06 -18.38
C LEU A 135 0.82 16.56 -18.44
N LEU A 136 1.84 17.41 -18.60
CA LEU A 136 1.66 18.85 -18.80
C LEU A 136 0.95 19.19 -20.12
N ALA A 137 1.28 18.48 -21.20
CA ALA A 137 0.65 18.68 -22.51
C ALA A 137 -0.80 18.15 -22.54
N ASN A 138 -1.09 17.02 -21.92
CA ASN A 138 -2.44 16.44 -21.86
C ASN A 138 -3.34 17.25 -20.94
N LEU A 139 -2.84 17.79 -19.83
CA LEU A 139 -3.56 18.76 -19.00
C LEU A 139 -3.78 20.12 -19.71
N GLY A 140 -3.01 20.41 -20.77
CA GLY A 140 -3.08 21.67 -21.52
C GLY A 140 -3.79 21.62 -22.88
N LEU A 141 -3.92 20.47 -23.55
CA LEU A 141 -4.34 20.40 -24.97
C LEU A 141 -5.19 19.17 -25.42
N SER A 142 -5.51 18.18 -24.58
CA SER A 142 -5.99 16.86 -25.09
C SER A 142 -7.51 16.65 -25.20
N SER A 143 -8.26 17.64 -25.69
CA SER A 143 -9.72 17.57 -25.89
C SER A 143 -10.18 16.87 -27.19
N LEU A 144 -9.29 16.29 -28.00
CA LEU A 144 -9.62 15.99 -29.41
C LEU A 144 -9.50 14.51 -29.82
N LYS A 145 -10.29 13.59 -29.25
CA LYS A 145 -10.57 12.26 -29.87
C LYS A 145 -12.00 11.77 -29.63
N THR A 146 -12.96 12.61 -29.99
CA THR A 146 -14.41 12.33 -29.97
C THR A 146 -14.89 11.81 -31.33
N LEU A 147 -14.49 10.60 -31.75
CA LEU A 147 -14.96 10.06 -33.04
C LEU A 147 -15.90 8.86 -32.96
N LEU A 148 -16.14 8.28 -31.79
CA LEU A 148 -17.05 7.14 -31.65
C LEU A 148 -18.29 7.40 -30.77
N GLY A 149 -18.32 8.51 -30.01
CA GLY A 149 -19.46 8.85 -29.13
C GLY A 149 -20.67 9.49 -29.84
N ILE A 150 -20.51 9.96 -31.08
CA ILE A 150 -21.51 10.80 -31.76
C ILE A 150 -22.44 10.00 -32.71
N SER A 151 -22.23 8.69 -32.88
CA SER A 151 -23.07 7.87 -33.78
C SER A 151 -24.29 7.23 -33.09
N ALA A 152 -24.47 7.44 -31.78
CA ALA A 152 -25.63 6.90 -31.04
C ALA A 152 -27.00 7.42 -31.54
N PRO A 153 -27.18 8.72 -31.85
CA PRO A 153 -28.42 9.20 -32.44
C PRO A 153 -28.60 8.71 -33.89
N ALA A 154 -27.51 8.51 -34.62
CA ALA A 154 -27.53 8.17 -36.05
C ALA A 154 -27.89 6.71 -36.35
N THR A 155 -27.81 5.81 -35.36
CA THR A 155 -28.00 4.35 -35.53
C THR A 155 -29.27 3.80 -34.87
N GLY A 156 -30.16 4.66 -34.36
CA GLY A 156 -31.44 4.23 -33.77
C GLY A 156 -31.31 3.35 -32.52
N GLY A 157 -30.23 3.52 -31.74
CA GLY A 157 -29.98 2.73 -30.53
C GLY A 157 -29.22 1.41 -30.76
N ALA A 158 -28.95 1.02 -32.00
CA ALA A 158 -28.18 -0.21 -32.30
C ALA A 158 -26.72 -0.14 -31.81
N SER A 159 -26.15 1.06 -31.65
CA SER A 159 -24.79 1.25 -31.12
C SER A 159 -24.70 1.26 -29.58
N LEU A 160 -25.82 1.20 -28.85
CA LEU A 160 -25.83 1.25 -27.38
C LEU A 160 -25.21 -0.01 -26.74
N ALA A 161 -25.46 -1.20 -27.28
CA ALA A 161 -24.90 -2.44 -26.74
C ALA A 161 -23.37 -2.57 -26.94
N PRO A 162 -22.81 -2.27 -28.14
CA PRO A 162 -21.36 -2.17 -28.32
C PRO A 162 -20.73 -1.07 -27.44
N TYR A 163 -21.40 0.07 -27.30
CA TYR A 163 -20.92 1.20 -26.50
C TYR A 163 -20.79 0.88 -25.01
N MET A 164 -21.81 0.27 -24.42
CA MET A 164 -21.77 -0.16 -23.01
C MET A 164 -20.63 -1.14 -22.73
N SER A 165 -20.35 -2.04 -23.66
CA SER A 165 -19.24 -3.00 -23.54
C SER A 165 -17.87 -2.30 -23.54
N VAL A 166 -17.69 -1.28 -24.39
CA VAL A 166 -16.47 -0.46 -24.45
C VAL A 166 -16.34 0.41 -23.20
N ALA A 167 -17.41 1.07 -22.77
CA ALA A 167 -17.43 1.91 -21.58
C ALA A 167 -17.09 1.13 -20.31
N LEU A 168 -17.67 -0.06 -20.12
CA LEU A 168 -17.34 -0.95 -19.01
C LEU A 168 -15.88 -1.40 -19.02
N THR A 169 -15.33 -1.68 -20.20
CA THR A 169 -13.92 -2.07 -20.32
C THR A 169 -12.99 -0.91 -19.96
N GLN A 170 -13.27 0.30 -20.46
CA GLN A 170 -12.49 1.51 -20.15
C GLN A 170 -12.62 1.89 -18.66
N ALA A 171 -13.82 1.76 -18.09
CA ALA A 171 -14.07 1.95 -16.67
C ALA A 171 -13.27 0.97 -15.80
N ALA A 172 -13.23 -0.31 -16.18
CA ALA A 172 -12.44 -1.32 -15.47
C ALA A 172 -10.94 -1.02 -15.54
N VAL A 173 -10.42 -0.64 -16.70
CA VAL A 173 -9.01 -0.25 -16.87
C VAL A 173 -8.67 1.00 -16.04
N GLY A 174 -9.51 2.02 -16.08
CA GLY A 174 -9.33 3.25 -15.29
C GLY A 174 -9.39 2.99 -13.78
N GLY A 175 -10.27 2.08 -13.34
CA GLY A 175 -10.34 1.61 -11.96
C GLY A 175 -9.09 0.85 -11.53
N THR A 176 -8.58 -0.07 -12.35
CA THR A 176 -7.35 -0.82 -12.07
C THR A 176 -6.13 0.10 -11.94
N SER A 177 -6.04 1.14 -12.77
CA SER A 177 -5.00 2.17 -12.64
C SER A 177 -5.09 2.90 -11.29
N SER A 178 -6.30 3.31 -10.89
CA SER A 178 -6.54 3.95 -9.58
C SER A 178 -6.20 3.02 -8.41
N TYR A 179 -6.44 1.72 -8.56
CA TYR A 179 -6.05 0.71 -7.56
C TYR A 179 -4.52 0.68 -7.39
N GLY A 180 -3.77 0.65 -8.49
CA GLY A 180 -2.31 0.73 -8.48
C GLY A 180 -1.80 2.01 -7.80
N ILE A 181 -2.36 3.17 -8.15
CA ILE A 181 -2.04 4.46 -7.52
C ILE A 181 -2.29 4.41 -6.00
N GLY A 182 -3.43 3.83 -5.59
CA GLY A 182 -3.79 3.65 -4.20
C GLY A 182 -2.79 2.78 -3.43
N GLN A 183 -2.40 1.63 -3.99
CA GLN A 183 -1.44 0.72 -3.37
C GLN A 183 -0.04 1.35 -3.26
N VAL A 184 0.41 2.04 -4.30
CA VAL A 184 1.68 2.77 -4.28
C VAL A 184 1.67 3.89 -3.23
N THR A 185 0.59 4.68 -3.19
CA THR A 185 0.41 5.75 -2.21
C THR A 185 0.39 5.19 -0.79
N LYS A 186 -0.33 4.09 -0.57
CA LYS A 186 -0.39 3.38 0.70
C LYS A 186 1.01 3.00 1.19
N ALA A 187 1.80 2.36 0.33
CA ALA A 187 3.17 1.97 0.66
C ALA A 187 4.09 3.19 0.90
N TYR A 188 3.98 4.24 0.08
CA TYR A 188 4.74 5.48 0.26
C TYR A 188 4.46 6.13 1.62
N LEU A 189 3.19 6.20 2.02
CA LEU A 189 2.76 6.78 3.30
C LEU A 189 3.09 5.87 4.48
N ALA A 190 2.96 4.55 4.33
CA ALA A 190 3.35 3.57 5.35
C ALA A 190 4.85 3.65 5.67
N ASN A 191 5.68 3.98 4.69
CA ASN A 191 7.11 4.24 4.87
C ASN A 191 7.42 5.65 5.39
N GLY A 192 6.43 6.44 5.82
CA GLY A 192 6.66 7.79 6.35
C GLY A 192 6.83 8.86 5.27
N ALA A 193 6.15 8.70 4.12
CA ALA A 193 6.26 9.58 2.96
C ALA A 193 7.69 9.67 2.38
N THR A 194 8.41 8.55 2.36
CA THR A 194 9.69 8.39 1.67
C THR A 194 9.64 7.21 0.69
N TRP A 195 10.43 7.33 -0.38
CA TRP A 195 10.61 6.26 -1.38
C TRP A 195 11.72 5.27 -1.01
N GLY A 196 12.47 5.54 0.06
CA GLY A 196 13.64 4.73 0.41
C GLY A 196 14.82 4.90 -0.56
N PRO A 197 15.88 4.09 -0.39
CA PRO A 197 17.14 4.22 -1.13
C PRO A 197 17.02 3.86 -2.61
N ASP A 198 16.11 2.95 -2.97
CA ASP A 198 15.92 2.48 -4.35
C ASP A 198 15.17 3.48 -5.24
N GLY A 199 14.60 4.53 -4.62
CA GLY A 199 13.91 5.61 -5.31
C GLY A 199 12.51 5.24 -5.82
N PRO A 200 11.76 6.24 -6.35
CA PRO A 200 10.34 6.08 -6.67
C PRO A 200 10.07 5.03 -7.74
N LYS A 201 10.89 4.97 -8.79
CA LYS A 201 10.65 4.06 -9.92
C LYS A 201 10.72 2.60 -9.50
N ALA A 202 11.73 2.22 -8.71
CA ALA A 202 11.91 0.85 -8.24
C ALA A 202 10.75 0.40 -7.34
N VAL A 203 10.39 1.23 -6.35
CA VAL A 203 9.28 0.96 -5.43
C VAL A 203 7.95 0.82 -6.18
N ILE A 204 7.67 1.73 -7.13
CA ILE A 204 6.46 1.66 -7.95
C ILE A 204 6.42 0.34 -8.73
N HIS A 205 7.50 -0.04 -9.42
CA HIS A 205 7.53 -1.28 -10.19
C HIS A 205 7.35 -2.51 -9.30
N GLN A 206 7.99 -2.54 -8.14
CA GLN A 206 7.86 -3.65 -7.18
C GLN A 206 6.41 -3.82 -6.71
N ILE A 207 5.75 -2.71 -6.36
CA ILE A 207 4.36 -2.74 -5.89
C ILE A 207 3.43 -3.19 -7.03
N LEU A 208 3.56 -2.62 -8.21
CA LEU A 208 2.70 -2.99 -9.35
C LEU A 208 2.91 -4.46 -9.76
N ALA A 209 4.15 -4.95 -9.73
CA ALA A 209 4.46 -6.35 -10.02
C ALA A 209 3.83 -7.33 -9.01
N SER A 210 3.49 -6.87 -7.80
CA SER A 210 2.79 -7.68 -6.80
C SER A 210 1.26 -7.73 -7.00
N ILE A 211 0.71 -6.86 -7.85
CA ILE A 211 -0.74 -6.78 -8.09
C ILE A 211 -1.13 -7.80 -9.17
N ASP A 212 -2.08 -8.68 -8.85
CA ASP A 212 -2.78 -9.46 -9.87
C ASP A 212 -3.77 -8.56 -10.64
N GLU A 213 -3.27 -7.89 -11.66
CA GLU A 213 -4.01 -6.93 -12.47
C GLU A 213 -5.28 -7.55 -13.07
N LYS A 214 -5.22 -8.82 -13.50
CA LYS A 214 -6.35 -9.53 -14.11
C LYS A 214 -7.45 -9.77 -13.08
N SER A 215 -7.08 -10.21 -11.88
CA SER A 215 -8.02 -10.41 -10.78
C SER A 215 -8.73 -9.10 -10.40
N ILE A 216 -7.97 -8.01 -10.24
CA ILE A 216 -8.53 -6.69 -9.92
C ILE A 216 -9.46 -6.20 -11.04
N LEU A 217 -9.02 -6.30 -12.29
CA LEU A 217 -9.80 -5.87 -13.45
C LEU A 217 -11.13 -6.63 -13.55
N ASN A 218 -11.11 -7.95 -13.37
CA ASN A 218 -12.33 -8.77 -13.39
C ASN A 218 -13.26 -8.41 -12.23
N ARG A 219 -12.72 -8.23 -11.02
CA ARG A 219 -13.52 -7.81 -9.86
C ARG A 219 -14.21 -6.46 -10.09
N ILE A 220 -13.53 -5.49 -10.71
CA ILE A 220 -14.13 -4.20 -11.06
C ILE A 220 -15.23 -4.39 -12.11
N LYS A 221 -14.99 -5.21 -13.16
CA LYS A 221 -16.00 -5.49 -14.18
C LYS A 221 -17.26 -6.09 -13.56
N ASP A 222 -17.12 -7.06 -12.67
CA ASP A 222 -18.24 -7.74 -12.02
C ASP A 222 -19.06 -6.74 -11.19
N GLU A 223 -18.40 -5.96 -10.34
CA GLU A 223 -19.08 -4.97 -9.48
C GLU A 223 -19.72 -3.83 -10.30
N LEU A 224 -19.09 -3.39 -11.39
CA LEU A 224 -19.70 -2.41 -12.31
C LEU A 224 -20.94 -2.98 -13.00
N GLN A 225 -20.88 -4.22 -13.47
CA GLN A 225 -22.03 -4.86 -14.12
C GLN A 225 -23.21 -4.97 -13.15
N GLU A 226 -22.96 -5.30 -11.89
CA GLU A 226 -24.01 -5.31 -10.85
C GLU A 226 -24.61 -3.93 -10.62
N LYS A 227 -23.78 -2.89 -10.52
CA LYS A 227 -24.26 -1.51 -10.31
C LYS A 227 -25.04 -0.96 -11.51
N VAL A 228 -24.65 -1.32 -12.72
CA VAL A 228 -25.38 -0.94 -13.95
C VAL A 228 -26.70 -1.71 -14.09
N LYS A 229 -26.79 -2.95 -13.61
CA LYS A 229 -28.05 -3.72 -13.62
C LYS A 229 -29.06 -3.23 -12.57
N ASN A 230 -28.57 -2.70 -11.45
CA ASN A 230 -29.38 -2.29 -10.30
C ASN A 230 -29.70 -0.79 -10.25
N GLY A 231 -29.14 0.02 -11.15
CA GLY A 231 -29.38 1.47 -11.25
C GLY A 231 -30.28 1.80 -12.44
#